data_AF-A0A3P7NVQ3-F1
#
_entry.id   AF-A0A3P7NVQ3-F1
#
_cell.length_a   1.000
_cell.length_b   1.000
_cell.length_c   1.000
_cell.angle_alpha   90.00
_cell.angle_beta   90.00
_cell.angle_gamma   90.00
#
_symmetry.space_group_name_H-M   'P 1'
#
loop_
_entity.id
_entity.type
_entity.pdbx_description
1 polymer ?
#
loop_
_entity_poly.entity_id
_entity_poly.type
_entity_poly.pdbx_seq_one_letter_code
_entity_poly.pdbx_strand_id
1 'polypeptide(L)'
;MFTDLDLVNRFHIDYISLCRWLLSVKKNYRDVIYHNWRHAFNVAQTMFSMFKTGGLQSLFGDLECLAIIIACLSHDLDHRGTNNQFQIKTMSPLVNLYSTSVLEHHHFDQCIMLLNTKVSQRLICWIFAFYLTHSKPLIEPLRRLCRSFRNFNRHSDVANVFALRWMSYLCLELFILGYYP
;
A
#
# COMPACT_ATOMS: atom_id res chain seq x y z
N MET A 1 -3.33 -11.80 -10.29
CA MET A 1 -3.67 -10.48 -9.71
C MET A 1 -3.63 -9.37 -10.76
N PHE A 2 -2.47 -8.80 -11.12
CA PHE A 2 -2.39 -7.66 -12.06
C PHE A 2 -2.97 -7.97 -13.45
N THR A 3 -2.65 -9.13 -14.03
CA THR A 3 -3.18 -9.57 -15.32
C THR A 3 -4.69 -9.85 -15.24
N ASP A 4 -5.16 -10.53 -14.19
CA ASP A 4 -6.58 -10.91 -14.05
C ASP A 4 -7.52 -9.72 -13.73
N LEU A 5 -6.94 -8.62 -13.23
CA LEU A 5 -7.60 -7.32 -13.09
C LEU A 5 -7.42 -6.44 -14.34
N ASP A 6 -6.77 -6.95 -15.40
CA ASP A 6 -6.51 -6.24 -16.66
C ASP A 6 -5.62 -4.98 -16.51
N LEU A 7 -4.94 -4.81 -15.37
CA LEU A 7 -4.14 -3.62 -15.06
C LEU A 7 -2.89 -3.53 -15.93
N VAL A 8 -2.34 -4.68 -16.35
CA VAL A 8 -1.16 -4.72 -17.23
C VAL A 8 -1.46 -4.06 -18.58
N ASN A 9 -2.61 -4.41 -19.18
CA ASN A 9 -3.00 -3.87 -20.47
C ASN A 9 -3.45 -2.42 -20.36
N ARG A 10 -4.28 -2.10 -19.36
CA ARG A 10 -4.85 -0.76 -19.17
C ARG A 10 -3.83 0.33 -18.91
N PHE A 11 -2.76 -0.01 -18.20
CA PHE A 11 -1.68 0.93 -17.87
C PHE A 11 -0.42 0.72 -18.71
N HIS A 12 -0.47 -0.15 -19.73
CA HIS A 12 0.68 -0.50 -20.58
C HIS A 12 1.93 -0.86 -19.76
N ILE A 13 1.73 -1.64 -18.70
CA ILE A 13 2.81 -2.04 -17.80
C ILE A 13 3.66 -3.10 -18.49
N ASP A 14 4.95 -2.84 -18.66
CA ASP A 14 5.90 -3.86 -19.12
C ASP A 14 5.94 -5.03 -18.14
N TYR A 15 5.58 -6.23 -18.62
CA TYR A 15 5.45 -7.41 -17.78
C TYR A 15 6.76 -7.78 -17.08
N ILE A 16 7.90 -7.65 -17.77
CA ILE A 16 9.21 -7.95 -17.19
C ILE A 16 9.55 -6.95 -16.08
N SER A 17 9.27 -5.66 -16.29
CA SER A 17 9.43 -4.63 -15.27
C SER A 17 8.54 -4.90 -14.06
N LEU A 18 7.30 -5.34 -14.26
CA LEU A 18 6.40 -5.74 -13.16
C LEU A 18 6.97 -6.90 -12.35
N CYS A 19 7.45 -7.96 -13.01
CA CYS A 19 8.08 -9.09 -12.34
C CYS A 19 9.33 -8.67 -11.54
N ARG A 20 10.19 -7.82 -12.11
CA ARG A 20 11.37 -7.33 -11.41
C ARG A 20 11.02 -6.44 -10.21
N TRP A 21 9.98 -5.61 -10.34
CA TRP A 21 9.46 -4.82 -9.23
C TRP A 21 8.92 -5.74 -8.12
N LEU A 22 8.10 -6.75 -8.44
CA LEU A 22 7.59 -7.74 -7.47
C LEU A 22 8.72 -8.47 -6.73
N LEU A 23 9.78 -8.86 -7.44
CA LEU A 23 10.95 -9.48 -6.84
C LEU A 23 11.71 -8.51 -5.92
N SER A 24 11.77 -7.23 -6.29
CA SER A 24 12.38 -6.19 -5.46
C SER A 24 11.57 -5.94 -4.19
N VAL A 25 10.24 -5.85 -4.28
CA VAL A 25 9.33 -5.75 -3.12
C VAL A 25 9.55 -6.95 -2.19
N LYS A 26 9.45 -8.18 -2.72
CA LYS A 26 9.68 -9.40 -1.93
C LYS A 26 11.05 -9.39 -1.22
N LYS A 27 12.11 -8.97 -1.91
CA LYS A 27 13.48 -8.93 -1.35
C LYS A 27 13.60 -7.92 -0.19
N ASN A 28 12.77 -6.88 -0.16
CA ASN A 28 12.80 -5.85 0.88
C ASN A 28 11.88 -6.17 2.07
N TYR A 29 11.21 -7.33 2.09
CA TYR A 29 10.63 -7.87 3.31
C TYR A 29 11.70 -8.63 4.12
N ARG A 30 11.74 -8.37 5.43
CA ARG A 30 12.64 -9.09 6.36
C ARG A 30 12.05 -10.44 6.76
N ASP A 31 12.94 -11.35 7.16
CA ASP A 31 12.55 -12.62 7.76
C ASP A 31 12.20 -12.42 9.24
N VAL A 32 10.95 -12.08 9.50
CA VAL A 32 10.36 -11.90 10.82
C VAL A 32 9.13 -12.78 10.97
N ILE A 33 8.73 -13.10 12.20
CA ILE A 33 7.67 -14.10 12.48
C ILE A 33 6.36 -13.79 11.76
N TYR A 34 5.94 -12.52 11.70
CA TYR A 34 4.63 -12.13 11.17
C TYR A 34 4.70 -11.17 9.98
N HIS A 35 5.23 -9.95 10.14
CA HIS A 35 5.29 -8.89 9.11
C HIS A 35 6.34 -9.17 8.01
N ASN A 36 6.20 -10.30 7.35
CA ASN A 36 7.09 -10.80 6.30
C ASN A 36 6.37 -10.82 4.93
N TRP A 37 7.08 -11.27 3.89
CA TRP A 37 6.52 -11.34 2.53
C TRP A 37 5.22 -12.15 2.46
N ARG A 38 5.08 -13.22 3.23
CA ARG A 38 3.86 -14.04 3.22
C ARG A 38 2.66 -13.27 3.76
N HIS A 39 2.86 -12.44 4.78
CA HIS A 39 1.83 -11.54 5.28
C HIS A 39 1.37 -10.55 4.20
N ALA A 40 2.32 -9.84 3.57
CA ALA A 40 2.01 -8.88 2.51
C ALA A 40 1.29 -9.53 1.32
N PHE A 41 1.75 -10.72 0.89
CA PHE A 41 1.11 -11.48 -0.17
C PHE A 41 -0.32 -11.89 0.20
N ASN A 42 -0.56 -12.35 1.43
CA ASN A 42 -1.91 -12.70 1.89
C ASN A 42 -2.83 -11.48 1.89
N VAL A 43 -2.37 -10.33 2.38
CA VAL A 43 -3.14 -9.07 2.36
C VAL A 43 -3.50 -8.67 0.93
N ALA A 44 -2.54 -8.74 -0.01
CA ALA A 44 -2.80 -8.46 -1.42
C ALA A 44 -3.76 -9.48 -2.07
N GLN A 45 -3.64 -10.75 -1.71
CA GLN A 45 -4.50 -11.82 -2.22
C GLN A 45 -5.94 -11.66 -1.73
N THR A 46 -6.13 -11.33 -0.45
CA THR A 46 -7.47 -11.07 0.09
C THR A 46 -8.12 -9.90 -0.62
N MET A 47 -7.38 -8.80 -0.85
CA MET A 47 -7.88 -7.66 -1.59
C MET A 47 -8.22 -7.98 -3.05
N PHE A 48 -7.38 -8.78 -3.71
CA PHE A 48 -7.65 -9.28 -5.06
C PHE A 48 -8.92 -10.14 -5.10
N SER A 49 -9.14 -11.03 -4.12
CA SER A 49 -10.38 -11.79 -4.00
C SER A 49 -11.58 -10.88 -3.82
N MET A 50 -11.47 -9.83 -3.00
CA MET A 50 -12.56 -8.87 -2.82
C MET A 50 -12.88 -8.09 -4.10
N PHE A 51 -11.89 -7.79 -4.94
CA PHE A 51 -12.14 -7.23 -6.27
C PHE A 51 -12.84 -8.23 -7.19
N LYS A 52 -12.34 -9.46 -7.31
CA LYS A 52 -12.85 -10.43 -8.30
C LYS A 52 -14.15 -11.11 -7.90
N THR A 53 -14.31 -11.48 -6.64
CA THR A 53 -15.47 -12.25 -6.14
C THR A 53 -16.36 -11.42 -5.21
N GLY A 54 -15.77 -10.47 -4.48
CA GLY A 54 -16.50 -9.59 -3.56
C GLY A 54 -17.23 -8.42 -4.26
N GLY A 55 -17.12 -8.30 -5.58
CA GLY A 55 -17.78 -7.25 -6.36
C GLY A 55 -17.21 -5.84 -6.15
N LEU A 56 -16.08 -5.69 -5.43
CA LEU A 56 -15.51 -4.37 -5.19
C LEU A 56 -14.96 -3.74 -6.47
N GLN A 57 -14.55 -4.51 -7.48
CA GLN A 57 -13.95 -3.95 -8.70
C GLN A 57 -14.86 -2.93 -9.40
N SER A 58 -16.19 -3.03 -9.27
CA SER A 58 -17.14 -2.06 -9.85
C SER A 58 -17.23 -0.74 -9.07
N LEU A 59 -16.72 -0.70 -7.83
CA LEU A 59 -16.76 0.47 -6.94
C LEU A 59 -15.53 1.37 -7.05
N PHE A 60 -14.46 0.86 -7.67
CA PHE A 60 -13.16 1.51 -7.80
C PHE A 60 -12.78 1.68 -9.27
N GLY A 61 -12.11 2.78 -9.59
CA GLY A 61 -11.45 2.96 -10.87
C GLY A 61 -10.24 2.03 -11.02
N ASP A 62 -9.79 1.81 -12.25
CA ASP A 62 -8.63 0.93 -12.54
C ASP A 62 -7.36 1.43 -11.82
N LEU A 63 -7.18 2.76 -11.72
CA LEU A 63 -6.04 3.37 -11.04
C LEU A 63 -6.09 3.12 -9.53
N GLU A 64 -7.28 3.17 -8.95
CA GLU A 64 -7.50 2.91 -7.52
C GLU A 64 -7.25 1.43 -7.22
N CYS A 65 -7.73 0.52 -8.07
CA CYS A 65 -7.43 -0.90 -7.98
C CYS A 65 -5.92 -1.17 -8.03
N LEU A 66 -5.21 -0.53 -8.98
CA LEU A 66 -3.76 -0.63 -9.09
C LEU A 66 -3.05 -0.13 -7.84
N ALA A 67 -3.40 1.07 -7.37
CA ALA A 67 -2.82 1.67 -6.17
C ALA A 67 -3.05 0.82 -4.92
N ILE A 68 -4.26 0.26 -4.76
CA ILE A 68 -4.61 -0.62 -3.62
C ILE A 68 -3.76 -1.89 -3.63
N ILE A 69 -3.61 -2.57 -4.77
CA ILE A 69 -2.78 -3.79 -4.85
C ILE A 69 -1.31 -3.48 -4.57
N ILE A 70 -0.78 -2.38 -5.11
CA ILE A 70 0.60 -1.94 -4.83
C ILE A 70 0.79 -1.64 -3.33
N ALA A 71 -0.17 -0.94 -2.72
CA ALA A 71 -0.15 -0.63 -1.29
C ALA A 71 -0.17 -1.90 -0.44
N CYS A 72 -1.07 -2.85 -0.72
CA CYS A 72 -1.13 -4.13 0.00
C CYS A 72 0.20 -4.89 -0.06
N LEU A 73 0.86 -4.91 -1.22
CA LEU A 73 2.16 -5.57 -1.40
C LEU A 73 3.33 -4.86 -0.71
N SER A 74 3.18 -3.58 -0.34
CA SER A 74 4.29 -2.72 0.10
C SER A 74 4.14 -2.19 1.53
N HIS A 75 3.02 -2.44 2.21
CA HIS A 75 2.65 -1.76 3.45
C HIS A 75 3.54 -2.04 4.67
N ASP A 76 4.41 -3.04 4.59
CA ASP A 76 5.25 -3.52 5.71
C ASP A 76 6.72 -3.71 5.26
N LEU A 77 7.15 -2.99 4.22
CA LEU A 77 8.50 -3.08 3.68
C LEU A 77 9.57 -2.76 4.73
N ASP A 78 10.61 -3.60 4.84
CA ASP A 78 11.68 -3.48 5.83
C ASP A 78 11.21 -3.56 7.30
N HIS A 79 10.01 -4.08 7.59
CA HIS A 79 9.52 -4.23 8.97
C HIS A 79 10.42 -5.14 9.81
N ARG A 80 10.77 -4.70 11.04
CA ARG A 80 11.81 -5.32 11.88
C ARG A 80 11.29 -6.24 13.00
N GLY A 81 9.98 -6.49 13.02
CA GLY A 81 9.33 -7.36 14.00
C GLY A 81 9.01 -6.66 15.33
N THR A 82 9.05 -5.34 15.34
CA THR A 82 8.83 -4.49 16.51
C THR A 82 7.82 -3.41 16.16
N ASN A 83 7.09 -2.86 17.14
CA ASN A 83 6.09 -1.82 16.92
C ASN A 83 6.66 -0.39 17.13
N ASN A 84 5.86 0.64 16.82
CA ASN A 84 6.24 2.05 17.01
C ASN A 84 6.63 2.39 18.46
N GLN A 85 5.96 1.82 19.46
CA GLN A 85 6.32 2.08 20.86
C GLN A 85 7.72 1.57 21.19
N PHE A 86 8.11 0.41 20.65
CA PHE A 86 9.46 -0.10 20.78
C PHE A 86 10.46 0.87 20.15
N GLN A 87 10.21 1.31 18.91
CA GLN A 87 11.09 2.24 18.19
C GLN A 87 11.38 3.50 19.03
N ILE A 88 10.32 4.13 19.56
CA ILE A 88 10.38 5.33 20.42
C ILE A 88 11.16 5.03 21.70
N LYS A 89 10.80 3.97 22.42
CA LYS A 89 11.44 3.63 23.71
C LYS A 89 12.92 3.29 23.57
N THR A 90 13.34 2.73 22.44
CA THR A 90 14.74 2.39 22.17
C THR A 90 15.51 3.52 21.47
N MET A 91 14.87 4.66 21.18
CA MET A 91 15.46 5.74 20.38
C MET A 91 16.12 5.22 19.10
N SER A 92 15.37 4.39 18.35
CA SER A 92 15.92 3.79 17.14
C SER A 92 16.28 4.88 16.12
N PRO A 93 17.19 4.60 15.16
CA PRO A 93 17.53 5.56 14.11
C PRO A 93 16.32 6.06 13.32
N LEU A 94 15.25 5.27 13.20
CA LEU A 94 14.04 5.65 12.48
C LEU A 94 13.27 6.79 13.19
N VAL A 95 13.35 6.87 14.52
CA VAL A 95 12.68 7.95 15.30
C VAL A 95 13.30 9.32 15.01
N ASN A 96 14.58 9.36 14.62
CA ASN A 96 15.23 10.62 14.23
C ASN A 96 14.79 11.08 12.84
N LEU A 97 14.27 10.17 12.01
CA LEU A 97 13.83 10.46 10.64
C LEU A 97 12.34 10.80 10.57
N TYR A 98 11.53 10.20 11.45
CA TYR A 98 10.07 10.31 11.42
C TYR A 98 9.52 10.71 12.79
N SER A 99 8.69 11.76 12.82
CA SER A 99 8.13 12.33 14.06
C SER A 99 6.89 11.60 14.59
N THR A 100 6.03 11.12 13.69
CA THR A 100 4.82 10.32 13.95
C THR A 100 4.87 9.04 13.12
N SER A 101 4.08 8.03 13.51
CA SER A 101 3.84 6.82 12.69
C SER A 101 5.12 6.27 12.03
N VAL A 102 6.15 6.05 12.87
CA VAL A 102 7.56 5.88 12.46
C VAL A 102 7.73 4.75 11.44
N LEU A 103 7.13 3.60 11.71
CA LEU A 103 7.21 2.44 10.82
C LEU A 103 6.41 2.68 9.54
N GLU A 104 5.23 3.29 9.66
CA GLU A 104 4.36 3.53 8.52
C GLU A 104 4.99 4.50 7.50
N HIS A 105 5.63 5.57 7.98
CA HIS A 105 6.41 6.47 7.12
C HIS A 105 7.61 5.76 6.49
N HIS A 106 8.33 4.95 7.27
CA HIS A 106 9.45 4.16 6.74
C HIS A 106 9.03 3.23 5.61
N HIS A 107 7.97 2.45 5.79
CA HIS A 107 7.46 1.54 4.77
C HIS A 107 7.00 2.29 3.50
N PHE A 108 6.40 3.47 3.68
CA PHE A 108 6.01 4.33 2.55
C PHE A 108 7.23 4.80 1.77
N ASP A 109 8.27 5.31 2.45
CA ASP A 109 9.51 5.73 1.79
C ASP A 109 10.20 4.57 1.06
N GLN A 110 10.20 3.38 1.67
CA GLN A 110 10.68 2.16 1.00
C GLN A 110 9.87 1.85 -0.26
N CYS A 111 8.53 1.98 -0.20
CA CYS A 111 7.68 1.83 -1.36
C CYS A 111 8.09 2.83 -2.44
N ILE A 112 8.13 4.13 -2.14
CA ILE A 112 8.47 5.19 -3.09
C ILE A 112 9.86 4.97 -3.72
N MET A 113 10.85 4.58 -2.91
CA MET A 113 12.19 4.24 -3.39
C MET A 113 12.13 3.10 -4.43
N LEU A 114 11.37 2.02 -4.14
CA LEU A 114 11.21 0.89 -5.05
C LEU A 114 10.43 1.24 -6.32
N LEU A 115 9.49 2.19 -6.27
CA LEU A 115 8.77 2.68 -7.45
C LEU A 115 9.63 3.61 -8.32
N ASN A 116 10.59 4.32 -7.74
CA ASN A 116 11.48 5.26 -8.44
C ASN A 116 12.77 4.65 -9.00
N THR A 117 12.99 3.35 -8.86
CA THR A 117 14.17 2.69 -9.44
C THR A 117 14.13 2.64 -10.97
N LYS A 118 15.28 2.56 -11.64
CA LYS A 118 15.34 2.36 -13.12
C LYS A 118 14.58 1.11 -13.58
N VAL A 119 14.44 0.11 -12.72
CA VAL A 119 13.71 -1.14 -12.94
C VAL A 119 12.19 -0.92 -12.97
N SER A 120 11.71 0.09 -12.24
CA SER A 120 10.30 0.44 -12.07
C SER A 120 9.90 1.79 -12.72
N GLN A 121 10.86 2.53 -13.28
CA GLN A 121 10.64 3.84 -13.94
C GLN A 121 9.62 3.78 -15.09
N ARG A 122 9.40 2.60 -15.69
CA ARG A 122 8.33 2.40 -16.69
C ARG A 122 6.99 2.01 -16.10
N LEU A 123 6.95 1.59 -14.84
CA LEU A 123 5.76 1.05 -14.18
C LEU A 123 4.84 2.16 -13.63
N ILE A 124 5.39 3.27 -13.10
CA ILE A 124 4.67 4.10 -12.11
C ILE A 124 4.80 5.63 -12.31
N CYS A 125 5.49 6.12 -13.35
CA CYS A 125 5.49 7.56 -13.65
C CYS A 125 4.06 8.16 -13.80
N TRP A 126 3.04 7.35 -14.13
CA TRP A 126 1.65 7.77 -14.19
C TRP A 126 0.94 7.86 -12.83
N ILE A 127 1.17 6.93 -11.90
CA ILE A 127 0.53 6.97 -10.58
C ILE A 127 1.04 8.18 -9.79
N PHE A 128 2.35 8.47 -9.85
CA PHE A 128 2.95 9.62 -9.18
C PHE A 128 2.54 10.95 -9.81
N ALA A 129 2.55 11.05 -11.15
CA ALA A 129 2.11 12.27 -11.84
C ALA A 129 0.63 12.55 -11.56
N PHE A 130 -0.23 11.54 -11.51
CA PHE A 130 -1.66 11.72 -11.19
C PHE A 130 -1.89 12.09 -9.71
N TYR A 131 -1.18 11.44 -8.77
CA TYR A 131 -1.30 11.71 -7.33
C TYR A 131 -0.81 13.12 -6.94
N LEU A 132 0.22 13.63 -7.63
CA LEU A 132 0.74 14.99 -7.39
C LEU A 132 -0.05 16.09 -8.11
N THR A 133 -0.77 15.79 -9.20
CA THR A 133 -1.49 16.80 -10.00
C THR A 133 -2.98 16.90 -9.66
N HIS A 134 -3.59 15.85 -9.12
CA HIS A 134 -5.02 15.80 -8.84
C HIS A 134 -5.24 15.60 -7.34
N SER A 135 -5.18 16.68 -6.57
CA SER A 135 -5.44 16.77 -5.12
C SER A 135 -6.88 16.43 -4.71
N LYS A 136 -7.59 15.56 -5.43
CA LYS A 136 -8.88 15.00 -5.03
C LYS A 136 -8.67 13.55 -4.61
N PRO A 137 -8.94 13.20 -3.35
CA PRO A 137 -8.16 12.18 -2.69
C PRO A 137 -8.82 10.81 -2.82
N LEU A 138 -8.01 9.76 -2.75
CA LEU A 138 -8.43 8.37 -2.50
C LEU A 138 -9.36 8.22 -1.27
N ILE A 139 -9.61 9.28 -0.50
CA ILE A 139 -10.52 9.35 0.64
C ILE A 139 -11.92 8.84 0.33
N GLU A 140 -12.57 9.27 -0.76
CA GLU A 140 -13.96 8.84 -1.02
C GLU A 140 -14.05 7.35 -1.41
N PRO A 141 -13.17 6.83 -2.29
CA PRO A 141 -13.01 5.39 -2.52
C PRO A 141 -12.67 4.62 -1.23
N LEU A 142 -11.75 5.10 -0.40
CA LEU A 142 -11.40 4.47 0.88
C LEU A 142 -12.57 4.49 1.87
N ARG A 143 -13.37 5.55 1.89
CA ARG A 143 -14.63 5.62 2.67
C ARG A 143 -15.67 4.65 2.14
N ARG A 144 -15.76 4.44 0.82
CA ARG A 144 -16.62 3.41 0.23
C ARG A 144 -16.13 2.03 0.64
N LEU A 145 -14.83 1.80 0.61
CA LEU A 145 -14.20 0.57 1.07
C LEU A 145 -14.53 0.29 2.54
N CYS A 146 -14.22 1.22 3.44
CA CYS A 146 -14.55 1.14 4.87
C CYS A 146 -16.06 0.96 5.14
N ARG A 147 -16.95 1.48 4.28
CA ARG A 147 -18.40 1.22 4.35
C ARG A 147 -18.75 -0.19 3.90
N SER A 148 -18.20 -0.67 2.78
CA SER A 148 -18.38 -2.04 2.29
C SER A 148 -17.88 -3.08 3.30
N PHE A 149 -16.75 -2.82 3.97
CA PHE A 149 -16.22 -3.68 5.04
C PHE A 149 -17.06 -3.67 6.31
N ARG A 150 -17.79 -2.58 6.58
CA ARG A 150 -18.72 -2.51 7.72
C ARG A 150 -19.85 -3.53 7.60
N ASN A 151 -20.23 -3.90 6.37
CA ASN A 151 -21.26 -4.91 6.08
C ASN A 151 -20.71 -6.36 6.05
N PHE A 152 -19.38 -6.56 6.02
CA PHE A 152 -18.74 -7.88 6.05
C PHE A 152 -18.44 -8.40 7.47
N ASN A 153 -18.72 -7.61 8.50
CA ASN A 153 -18.41 -7.94 9.90
C ASN A 153 -19.37 -8.99 10.50
N ARG A 154 -19.09 -10.28 10.28
CA ARG A 154 -19.30 -11.36 11.26
C ARG A 154 -18.30 -12.49 10.98
N HIS A 155 -17.16 -12.43 11.66
CA HIS A 155 -16.08 -13.44 11.66
C HIS A 155 -15.04 -13.29 10.54
N SER A 156 -13.78 -13.19 10.95
CA SER A 156 -12.51 -13.14 10.19
C SER A 156 -12.02 -11.79 9.61
N ASP A 157 -10.77 -11.49 9.96
CA ASP A 157 -9.80 -10.60 9.30
C ASP A 157 -9.68 -9.11 9.70
N VAL A 158 -9.11 -8.92 10.89
CA VAL A 158 -8.47 -7.68 11.38
C VAL A 158 -7.36 -7.16 10.46
N ALA A 159 -6.78 -8.01 9.60
CA ALA A 159 -5.72 -7.64 8.65
C ALA A 159 -6.21 -6.75 7.48
N ASN A 160 -7.46 -6.93 7.02
CA ASN A 160 -8.02 -6.11 5.92
C ASN A 160 -8.33 -4.68 6.37
N VAL A 161 -8.72 -4.52 7.64
CA VAL A 161 -8.91 -3.21 8.27
C VAL A 161 -7.56 -2.49 8.44
N PHE A 162 -6.45 -3.21 8.53
CA PHE A 162 -5.12 -2.62 8.72
C PHE A 162 -4.56 -2.00 7.44
N ALA A 163 -4.60 -2.69 6.29
CA ALA A 163 -4.23 -2.11 4.99
C ALA A 163 -5.10 -0.90 4.63
N LEU A 164 -6.37 -0.95 5.03
CA LEU A 164 -7.31 0.16 4.86
C LEU A 164 -7.07 1.33 5.79
N ARG A 165 -6.77 1.05 7.06
CA ARG A 165 -6.29 2.06 7.99
C ARG A 165 -4.99 2.65 7.47
N TRP A 166 -4.10 1.87 6.89
CA TRP A 166 -2.84 2.34 6.31
C TRP A 166 -3.07 3.38 5.21
N MET A 167 -3.96 3.09 4.25
CA MET A 167 -4.38 4.07 3.25
C MET A 167 -5.17 5.25 3.85
N SER A 168 -5.92 5.01 4.93
CA SER A 168 -6.62 6.07 5.67
C SER A 168 -5.67 6.99 6.43
N TYR A 169 -4.61 6.46 7.05
CA TYR A 169 -3.56 7.18 7.77
C TYR A 169 -2.67 7.94 6.77
N LEU A 170 -2.38 7.37 5.60
CA LEU A 170 -1.73 8.09 4.49
C LEU A 170 -2.53 9.31 4.03
N CYS A 171 -3.86 9.19 3.94
CA CYS A 171 -4.74 10.32 3.62
C CYS A 171 -4.99 11.27 4.81
N LEU A 172 -4.92 10.80 6.06
CA LEU A 172 -5.12 11.63 7.25
C LEU A 172 -3.87 12.41 7.64
N GLU A 173 -2.67 11.83 7.58
CA GLU A 173 -1.42 12.51 7.94
C GLU A 173 -1.02 13.56 6.89
N LEU A 174 -1.32 13.34 5.60
CA LEU A 174 -1.23 14.40 4.57
C LEU A 174 -2.24 15.55 4.80
N PHE A 175 -3.30 15.34 5.59
CA PHE A 175 -4.28 16.36 5.95
C PHE A 175 -3.98 17.01 7.32
N ILE A 176 -3.25 16.32 8.20
CA ILE A 176 -2.89 16.78 9.56
C ILE A 176 -1.51 17.48 9.57
N LEU A 177 -0.60 17.16 8.65
CA LEU A 177 0.75 17.76 8.57
C LEU A 177 0.84 19.04 7.72
N GLY A 178 -0.27 19.70 7.41
CA GLY A 178 -0.29 21.15 7.14
C GLY A 178 0.72 21.69 6.11
N TYR A 179 0.78 21.12 4.90
CA TYR A 179 1.43 21.78 3.76
C TYR A 179 0.41 22.51 2.88
N TYR A 180 -0.06 23.65 3.38
CA TYR A 180 -0.49 24.80 2.59
C TYR A 180 0.23 26.02 3.18
N PRO A 181 0.82 26.92 2.36
CA PRO A 181 1.20 28.24 2.85
C PRO A 181 -0.02 29.03 3.35
#